data_AF-A0A6N1YFL4-F1
#
_entry.id   AF-A0A6N1YFL4-F1
#
_cell.length_a   1.000
_cell.length_b   1.000
_cell.length_c   1.000
_cell.angle_alpha   90.00
_cell.angle_beta   90.00
_cell.angle_gamma   90.00
#
_symmetry.space_group_name_H-M   'P 1'
#
loop_
_entity.id
_entity.type
_entity.pdbx_description
1 polymer ?
#
loop_
_entity_poly.entity_id
_entity_poly.type
_entity_poly.pdbx_seq_one_letter_code
_entity_poly.pdbx_strand_id
1 'polypeptide(L)'
;MTITVSPGYVLLCAEKKMAQSEEYESETLFQIPVSTKLLAQLKSGVYLRFTDARGKQRELLVEKSLDEQQWLVSCNKNSYLVSGCELELFDAEPEVDEKSGACYHLGEFDGVPLSIRVFKGETLLLTDYSINGRPSEYDADGVQIRPAQISCTLSSAIDKVKVGQPVWIDDGKLGSVVEKIDTNGVLLRVTRAGTNGVTIKSDKGINFPETQLELPALSEKDLIDLDFVCAHADLVGFSFVESLDDMQYLIEQLAQRNATDLPIIAKIETNLAVKNLPEIILGTIGRHSLGIMIARGDLSVELGSARLAEVQEELLWLCEAAHVPVIWATQVLESIAKKGTRSRAEFTDAAMAVRAECVMLNKGPYIIDALEALINVMIRMQEHQHKKFPRLRALHW
;
A
#
# COMPACT_ATOMS: atom_id res chain seq x y z
N MET A 1 -1.70 0.40 -8.21
CA MET A 1 -3.14 0.61 -7.94
C MET A 1 -3.45 0.09 -6.53
N THR A 2 -3.84 0.96 -5.59
CA THR A 2 -4.21 0.54 -4.21
C THR A 2 -5.72 0.44 -4.15
N ILE A 3 -6.21 -0.76 -3.83
CA ILE A 3 -7.63 -1.11 -3.87
C ILE A 3 -8.36 -0.54 -2.66
N THR A 4 -9.58 -0.05 -2.90
CA THR A 4 -10.47 0.52 -1.90
C THR A 4 -10.75 -0.51 -0.80
N VAL A 5 -10.47 -0.14 0.45
CA VAL A 5 -10.79 -0.95 1.62
C VAL A 5 -12.29 -0.84 1.85
N SER A 6 -13.05 -1.87 1.48
CA SER A 6 -14.42 -2.04 1.98
C SER A 6 -14.41 -1.93 3.50
N PRO A 7 -15.45 -1.37 4.15
CA PRO A 7 -15.52 -1.37 5.60
C PRO A 7 -15.21 -2.77 6.14
N GLY A 8 -14.30 -2.86 7.10
CA GLY A 8 -14.03 -4.13 7.75
C GLY A 8 -15.29 -4.54 8.51
N TYR A 9 -15.91 -5.65 8.11
CA TYR A 9 -17.06 -6.21 8.83
C TYR A 9 -16.58 -7.22 9.86
N VAL A 10 -17.19 -7.19 11.04
CA VAL A 10 -16.97 -8.16 12.11
C VAL A 10 -18.31 -8.48 12.78
N LEU A 11 -18.37 -9.61 13.48
CA LEU A 11 -19.57 -10.03 14.20
C LEU A 11 -19.35 -9.85 15.70
N LEU A 12 -20.25 -9.15 16.38
CA LEU A 12 -20.30 -9.13 17.84
C LEU A 12 -21.17 -10.30 18.32
N CYS A 13 -20.61 -11.16 19.17
CA CYS A 13 -21.23 -12.39 19.66
C CYS A 13 -21.16 -12.49 21.19
N ALA A 14 -22.01 -13.30 21.82
CA ALA A 14 -21.94 -13.52 23.27
C ALA A 14 -20.73 -14.38 23.69
N GLU A 15 -20.06 -14.02 24.80
CA GLU A 15 -18.85 -14.67 25.33
C GLU A 15 -18.93 -16.20 25.54
N LYS A 16 -20.12 -16.80 25.68
CA LYS A 16 -20.27 -18.20 26.13
C LYS A 16 -20.16 -19.29 25.06
N LYS A 17 -19.89 -18.96 23.78
CA LYS A 17 -20.06 -19.92 22.67
C LYS A 17 -18.82 -20.14 21.79
N MET A 18 -17.61 -20.14 22.35
CA MET A 18 -16.42 -20.67 21.66
C MET A 18 -16.14 -22.16 21.94
N ALA A 19 -17.10 -22.89 22.53
CA ALA A 19 -17.03 -24.35 22.58
C ALA A 19 -17.39 -24.92 21.19
N GLN A 20 -16.36 -25.43 20.49
CA GLN A 20 -16.38 -26.31 19.31
C GLN A 20 -17.74 -26.48 18.63
N SER A 21 -17.93 -25.81 17.49
CA SER A 21 -18.86 -26.28 16.46
C SER A 21 -18.04 -26.85 15.31
N GLU A 22 -17.91 -28.18 15.30
CA GLU A 22 -17.77 -28.91 14.05
C GLU A 22 -19.11 -28.78 13.31
N GLU A 23 -19.04 -28.63 11.99
CA GLU A 23 -20.14 -28.67 11.01
C GLU A 23 -20.90 -27.36 10.63
N TYR A 24 -20.59 -26.92 9.40
CA TYR A 24 -21.39 -26.22 8.37
C TYR A 24 -21.56 -24.67 8.35
N GLU A 25 -20.96 -24.08 7.30
CA GLU A 25 -21.49 -23.04 6.40
C GLU A 25 -21.99 -21.69 6.98
N SER A 26 -21.16 -21.02 7.79
CA SER A 26 -21.18 -19.55 7.86
C SER A 26 -19.76 -18.97 7.93
N GLU A 27 -18.90 -19.35 6.98
CA GLU A 27 -17.52 -18.89 6.93
C GLU A 27 -17.44 -17.46 6.38
N THR A 28 -16.92 -16.52 7.19
CA THR A 28 -15.76 -15.66 6.82
C THR A 28 -15.54 -14.45 7.75
N LEU A 29 -16.53 -14.03 8.54
CA LEU A 29 -16.38 -12.84 9.40
C LEU A 29 -15.79 -13.16 10.77
N PHE A 30 -14.82 -12.34 11.20
CA PHE A 30 -14.20 -12.48 12.52
C PHE A 30 -15.22 -12.18 13.63
N GLN A 31 -15.34 -13.11 14.58
CA GLN A 31 -16.27 -13.00 15.70
C GLN A 31 -15.57 -12.40 16.91
N ILE A 32 -16.21 -11.41 17.52
CA ILE A 32 -15.73 -10.64 18.65
C ILE A 32 -16.66 -10.92 19.82
N PRO A 33 -16.18 -11.58 20.87
CA PRO A 33 -16.99 -11.79 22.06
C PRO A 33 -17.24 -10.47 22.77
N VAL A 34 -18.47 -10.25 23.21
CA VAL A 34 -18.90 -9.12 24.02
C VAL A 34 -19.88 -9.58 25.10
N SER A 35 -20.00 -8.78 26.16
CA SER A 35 -20.95 -9.05 27.22
C SER A 35 -22.40 -9.09 26.73
N THR A 36 -23.22 -9.97 27.29
CA THR A 36 -24.67 -10.03 26.98
C THR A 36 -25.41 -8.72 27.30
N LYS A 37 -24.88 -7.94 28.25
CA LYS A 37 -25.39 -6.60 28.57
C LYS A 37 -25.25 -5.63 27.40
N LEU A 38 -24.11 -5.68 26.69
CA LEU A 38 -23.91 -4.86 25.49
C LEU A 38 -24.86 -5.29 24.39
N LEU A 39 -24.94 -6.59 24.09
CA LEU A 39 -25.81 -7.12 23.02
C LEU A 39 -27.27 -6.71 23.19
N ALA A 40 -27.77 -6.70 24.45
CA ALA A 40 -29.13 -6.27 24.76
C ALA A 40 -29.42 -4.78 24.50
N GLN A 41 -28.38 -3.95 24.36
CA GLN A 41 -28.49 -2.51 24.10
C GLN A 41 -28.22 -2.14 22.63
N LEU A 42 -27.68 -3.06 21.82
CA LEU A 42 -27.39 -2.78 20.42
C LEU A 42 -28.68 -2.60 19.60
N LYS A 43 -28.63 -1.63 18.68
CA LYS A 43 -29.65 -1.36 17.67
C LYS A 43 -28.95 -0.96 16.38
N SER A 44 -29.60 -1.15 15.23
CA SER A 44 -29.06 -0.64 13.96
C SER A 44 -28.88 0.88 14.04
N GLY A 45 -27.72 1.38 13.60
CA GLY A 45 -27.37 2.80 13.61
C GLY A 45 -26.63 3.31 14.84
N VAL A 46 -26.41 2.48 15.88
CA VAL A 46 -25.61 2.89 17.05
C VAL A 46 -24.11 2.74 16.76
N TYR A 47 -23.31 3.53 17.46
CA TYR A 47 -21.85 3.56 17.31
C TYR A 47 -21.17 3.01 18.55
N LEU A 48 -20.11 2.23 18.34
CA LEU A 48 -19.21 1.74 19.38
C LEU A 48 -17.84 2.40 19.18
N ARG A 49 -17.52 3.39 20.02
CA ARG A 49 -16.22 4.05 20.00
C ARG A 49 -15.21 3.26 20.84
N PHE A 50 -13.97 3.17 20.38
CA PHE A 50 -12.89 2.51 21.11
C PHE A 50 -11.53 3.11 20.77
N THR A 51 -10.55 2.84 21.64
CA THR A 51 -9.14 3.14 21.37
C THR A 51 -8.44 1.89 20.86
N ASP A 52 -7.86 1.95 19.66
CA ASP A 52 -7.14 0.82 19.08
C ASP A 52 -5.76 0.59 19.74
N ALA A 53 -5.11 -0.54 19.43
CA ALA A 53 -3.78 -0.91 19.96
C ALA A 53 -2.66 0.13 19.71
N ARG A 54 -2.89 1.11 18.82
CA ARG A 54 -1.96 2.17 18.46
C ARG A 54 -2.32 3.50 19.13
N GLY A 55 -3.30 3.51 20.04
CA GLY A 55 -3.77 4.70 20.74
C GLY A 55 -4.67 5.61 19.90
N LYS A 56 -5.25 5.12 18.79
CA LYS A 56 -6.12 5.93 17.93
C LYS A 56 -7.59 5.65 18.21
N GLN A 57 -8.39 6.70 18.31
CA GLN A 57 -9.86 6.61 18.41
C GLN A 57 -10.47 6.08 17.12
N ARG A 58 -11.40 5.13 17.26
CA ARG A 58 -12.07 4.42 16.16
C ARG A 58 -13.51 4.15 16.53
N GLU A 59 -14.32 3.88 15.51
CA GLU A 59 -15.76 3.63 15.64
C GLU A 59 -16.14 2.36 14.87
N LEU A 60 -17.01 1.56 15.47
CA LEU A 60 -17.77 0.52 14.78
C LEU A 60 -19.22 0.98 14.65
N LEU A 61 -19.76 0.96 13.44
CA LEU A 61 -21.18 1.18 13.19
C LEU A 61 -21.92 -0.15 13.30
N VAL A 62 -22.99 -0.19 14.08
CA VAL A 62 -23.86 -1.36 14.18
C VAL A 62 -24.84 -1.37 13.01
N GLU A 63 -24.65 -2.31 12.10
CA GLU A 63 -25.40 -2.37 10.84
C GLU A 63 -26.76 -3.05 11.06
N LYS A 64 -26.74 -4.32 11.48
CA LYS A 64 -27.94 -5.13 11.65
C LYS A 64 -27.71 -6.31 12.59
N SER A 65 -28.78 -6.78 13.22
CA SER A 65 -28.80 -8.08 13.91
C SER A 65 -28.92 -9.19 12.87
N LEU A 66 -28.15 -10.26 13.05
CA LEU A 66 -28.30 -11.50 12.28
C LEU A 66 -29.19 -12.49 13.03
N ASP A 67 -29.05 -12.56 14.34
CA ASP A 67 -29.92 -13.30 15.26
C ASP A 67 -29.95 -12.63 16.66
N GLU A 68 -30.60 -13.28 17.64
CA GLU A 68 -30.73 -12.76 19.02
C GLU A 68 -29.39 -12.58 19.77
N GLN A 69 -28.29 -13.13 19.26
CA GLN A 69 -26.98 -13.14 19.89
C GLN A 69 -25.84 -12.64 19.01
N GLN A 70 -26.12 -12.28 17.75
CA GLN A 70 -25.14 -11.86 16.76
C GLN A 70 -25.53 -10.53 16.09
N TRP A 71 -24.60 -9.58 16.13
CA TRP A 71 -24.73 -8.29 15.45
C TRP A 71 -23.59 -8.09 14.45
N LEU A 72 -23.94 -7.71 13.24
CA LEU A 72 -22.98 -7.28 12.22
C LEU A 72 -22.61 -5.83 12.47
N VAL A 73 -21.31 -5.56 12.55
CA VAL A 73 -20.78 -4.20 12.69
C VAL A 73 -19.72 -3.93 11.63
N SER A 74 -19.62 -2.67 11.21
CA SER A 74 -18.68 -2.23 10.18
C SER A 74 -17.70 -1.20 10.72
N CYS A 75 -16.49 -1.15 10.15
CA CYS A 75 -15.50 -0.15 10.46
C CYS A 75 -14.93 0.46 9.18
N ASN A 76 -15.06 1.77 9.04
CA ASN A 76 -14.59 2.52 7.87
C ASN A 76 -13.08 2.84 7.88
N LYS A 77 -12.38 2.52 8.98
CA LYS A 77 -10.96 2.82 9.18
C LYS A 77 -10.22 1.58 9.65
N ASN A 78 -8.97 1.40 9.19
CA ASN A 78 -8.12 0.33 9.69
C ASN A 78 -7.96 0.43 11.22
N SER A 79 -8.36 -0.64 11.90
CA SER A 79 -8.48 -0.71 13.35
C SER A 79 -7.80 -1.97 13.88
N TYR A 80 -7.21 -1.87 15.08
CA TYR A 80 -6.44 -2.93 15.72
C TYR A 80 -7.07 -3.19 17.08
N LEU A 81 -7.98 -4.15 17.14
CA LEU A 81 -8.68 -4.53 18.36
C LEU A 81 -7.78 -5.42 19.22
N VAL A 82 -7.84 -5.23 20.53
CA VAL A 82 -7.14 -6.07 21.52
C VAL A 82 -8.17 -6.61 22.52
N SER A 83 -7.95 -7.81 23.04
CA SER A 83 -8.77 -8.38 24.11
C SER A 83 -8.89 -7.37 25.26
N GLY A 84 -10.10 -7.16 25.77
CA GLY A 84 -10.35 -6.18 26.82
C GLY A 84 -10.36 -4.72 26.38
N CYS A 85 -10.32 -4.40 25.07
CA CYS A 85 -10.54 -3.03 24.61
C CYS A 85 -11.88 -2.50 25.13
N GLU A 86 -11.86 -1.29 25.67
CA GLU A 86 -13.08 -0.59 26.14
C GLU A 86 -13.88 -0.07 24.94
N LEU A 87 -15.18 -0.33 24.97
CA LEU A 87 -16.17 0.12 24.00
C LEU A 87 -17.13 1.10 24.67
N GLU A 88 -17.27 2.28 24.10
CA GLU A 88 -18.24 3.28 24.49
C GLU A 88 -19.43 3.28 23.51
N LEU A 89 -20.65 3.15 24.03
CA LEU A 89 -21.86 3.10 23.21
C LEU A 89 -22.45 4.51 23.02
N PHE A 90 -22.78 4.85 21.77
CA PHE A 90 -23.45 6.10 21.40
C PHE A 90 -24.64 5.83 20.48
N ASP A 91 -25.77 6.51 20.73
CA ASP A 91 -27.01 6.37 19.93
C ASP A 91 -26.91 7.05 18.55
N ALA A 92 -25.95 7.95 18.37
CA ALA A 92 -25.66 8.66 17.13
C ALA A 92 -24.13 8.73 16.91
N GLU A 93 -23.72 9.21 15.74
CA GLU A 93 -22.30 9.41 15.45
C GLU A 93 -21.71 10.41 16.46
N PRO A 94 -20.71 10.00 17.26
CA PRO A 94 -20.36 10.75 18.45
C PRO A 94 -19.47 11.96 18.12
N GLU A 95 -19.76 13.12 18.70
CA GLU A 95 -18.96 14.33 18.51
C GLU A 95 -17.61 14.24 19.25
N VAL A 96 -16.66 15.10 18.87
CA VAL A 96 -15.35 15.20 19.54
C VAL A 96 -15.59 15.62 21.00
N ASP A 97 -15.06 14.85 21.95
CA ASP A 97 -15.20 15.00 23.41
C ASP A 97 -16.57 14.65 24.02
N GLU A 98 -17.48 14.00 23.28
CA GLU A 98 -18.73 13.49 23.84
C GLU A 98 -18.48 12.31 24.80
N LYS A 99 -18.99 12.41 26.04
CA LYS A 99 -18.86 11.38 27.07
C LYS A 99 -19.98 10.35 26.96
N SER A 100 -19.63 9.08 26.81
CA SER A 100 -20.58 7.97 26.75
C SER A 100 -21.29 7.75 28.10
N GLY A 101 -22.50 7.19 28.04
CA GLY A 101 -23.26 6.78 29.22
C GLY A 101 -22.95 5.38 29.74
N ALA A 102 -22.27 4.54 28.95
CA ALA A 102 -21.96 3.16 29.31
C ALA A 102 -20.71 2.62 28.59
N CYS A 103 -19.78 2.08 29.39
CA CYS A 103 -18.57 1.43 28.92
C CYS A 103 -18.69 -0.10 29.01
N TYR A 104 -18.25 -0.76 27.96
CA TYR A 104 -18.21 -2.22 27.80
C TYR A 104 -16.80 -2.65 27.45
N HIS A 105 -16.54 -3.95 27.48
CA HIS A 105 -15.23 -4.47 27.10
C HIS A 105 -15.42 -5.54 26.03
N LEU A 106 -14.47 -5.60 25.10
CA LEU A 106 -14.28 -6.76 24.25
C LEU A 106 -13.86 -7.93 25.13
N GLY A 107 -14.42 -9.11 24.86
CA GLY A 107 -13.95 -10.35 25.44
C GLY A 107 -12.57 -10.74 24.94
N GLU A 108 -12.13 -11.94 25.29
CA GLU A 108 -10.84 -12.45 24.86
C GLU A 108 -10.87 -12.97 23.43
N PHE A 109 -9.91 -12.52 22.61
CA PHE A 109 -9.67 -13.10 21.30
C PHE A 109 -8.90 -14.42 21.44
N ASP A 110 -9.60 -15.53 21.30
CA ASP A 110 -8.98 -16.84 21.14
C ASP A 110 -8.70 -17.10 19.65
N GLY A 111 -7.42 -16.99 19.28
CA GLY A 111 -6.96 -17.30 17.94
C GLY A 111 -5.44 -17.22 17.83
N VAL A 112 -4.84 -18.21 17.16
CA VAL A 112 -3.42 -18.10 16.78
C VAL A 112 -3.35 -17.16 15.58
N PRO A 113 -2.55 -16.07 15.63
CA PRO A 113 -2.38 -15.20 14.48
C PRO A 113 -2.00 -16.02 13.25
N LEU A 114 -2.81 -15.92 12.20
CA LEU A 114 -2.58 -16.67 10.98
C LEU A 114 -1.31 -16.13 10.30
N SER A 115 -0.21 -16.87 10.44
CA SER A 115 1.10 -16.48 9.94
C SER A 115 1.41 -17.25 8.67
N ILE A 116 1.19 -16.60 7.52
CA ILE A 116 1.52 -17.16 6.21
C ILE A 116 3.00 -16.91 5.97
N ARG A 117 3.83 -17.86 6.39
CA ARG A 117 5.28 -17.81 6.19
C ARG A 117 5.66 -18.71 5.03
N VAL A 118 6.40 -18.15 4.08
CA VAL A 118 6.80 -18.86 2.86
C VAL A 118 8.32 -18.82 2.70
N PHE A 119 8.90 -19.93 2.27
CA PHE A 119 10.34 -20.12 2.11
C PHE A 119 10.73 -20.26 0.63
N LYS A 120 12.02 -20.04 0.36
CA LYS A 120 12.56 -20.23 -0.99
C LYS A 120 12.41 -21.70 -1.41
N GLY A 121 11.92 -21.93 -2.62
CA GLY A 121 11.68 -23.25 -3.19
C GLY A 121 10.26 -23.77 -2.97
N GLU A 122 9.48 -23.20 -2.06
CA GLU A 122 8.07 -23.57 -1.84
C GLU A 122 7.16 -23.05 -2.95
N THR A 123 5.95 -23.62 -3.01
CA THR A 123 4.84 -23.04 -3.77
C THR A 123 3.90 -22.21 -2.92
N LEU A 124 3.30 -21.20 -3.56
CA LEU A 124 2.27 -20.33 -3.03
C LEU A 124 1.13 -20.29 -4.05
N LEU A 125 -0.10 -20.54 -3.62
CA LEU A 125 -1.29 -20.43 -4.46
C LEU A 125 -1.85 -19.01 -4.36
N LEU A 126 -1.88 -18.30 -5.47
CA LEU A 126 -2.52 -17.01 -5.63
C LEU A 126 -3.87 -17.20 -6.33
N THR A 127 -4.96 -16.74 -5.73
CA THR A 127 -6.32 -16.89 -6.27
C THR A 127 -7.05 -15.56 -6.31
N ASP A 128 -8.01 -15.41 -7.20
CA ASP A 128 -8.94 -14.27 -7.26
C ASP A 128 -10.19 -14.46 -6.38
N TYR A 129 -10.37 -15.64 -5.78
CA TYR A 129 -11.48 -15.87 -4.85
C TYR A 129 -11.32 -15.01 -3.59
N SER A 130 -12.43 -14.44 -3.12
CA SER A 130 -12.48 -13.69 -1.85
C SER A 130 -12.48 -14.66 -0.67
N ILE A 131 -11.31 -15.19 -0.37
CA ILE A 131 -11.08 -16.16 0.70
C ILE A 131 -10.00 -15.67 1.65
N ASN A 132 -10.03 -16.20 2.88
CA ASN A 132 -8.95 -15.98 3.83
C ASN A 132 -7.67 -16.69 3.36
N GLY A 133 -6.53 -16.04 3.59
CA GLY A 133 -5.25 -16.67 3.35
C GLY A 133 -5.02 -17.84 4.30
N ARG A 134 -4.23 -18.83 3.87
CA ARG A 134 -3.91 -20.04 4.66
C ARG A 134 -2.40 -20.32 4.64
N PRO A 135 -1.82 -20.84 5.74
CA PRO A 135 -0.41 -21.25 5.75
C PRO A 135 -0.18 -22.53 4.93
N SER A 136 1.09 -22.81 4.63
CA SER A 136 1.51 -24.10 4.06
C SER A 136 1.27 -25.25 5.04
N GLU A 137 0.97 -26.43 4.52
CA GLU A 137 0.96 -27.68 5.28
C GLU A 137 2.16 -28.54 4.88
N TYR A 138 2.75 -29.23 5.85
CA TYR A 138 3.97 -30.02 5.69
C TYR A 138 3.76 -31.45 6.18
N ASP A 139 4.44 -32.41 5.58
CA ASP A 139 4.54 -33.77 6.10
C ASP A 139 5.58 -33.88 7.23
N ALA A 140 5.78 -35.10 7.73
CA ALA A 140 6.72 -35.40 8.81
C ALA A 140 8.20 -35.13 8.44
N ASP A 141 8.51 -35.13 7.14
CA ASP A 141 9.86 -34.87 6.61
C ASP A 141 10.07 -33.38 6.29
N GLY A 142 9.06 -32.54 6.53
CA GLY A 142 9.10 -31.10 6.27
C GLY A 142 8.91 -30.74 4.79
N VAL A 143 8.42 -31.66 3.97
CA VAL A 143 8.08 -31.40 2.58
C VAL A 143 6.69 -30.77 2.53
N GLN A 144 6.56 -29.70 1.75
CA GLN A 144 5.30 -29.00 1.56
C GLN A 144 4.32 -29.91 0.80
N ILE A 145 3.24 -30.31 1.48
CA ILE A 145 2.15 -31.12 0.90
C ILE A 145 1.01 -30.27 0.38
N ARG A 146 0.81 -29.07 0.98
CA ARG A 146 -0.18 -28.10 0.53
C ARG A 146 0.43 -26.70 0.50
N PRO A 147 0.29 -25.96 -0.61
CA PRO A 147 0.77 -24.60 -0.68
C PRO A 147 -0.01 -23.70 0.26
N ALA A 148 0.71 -22.74 0.85
CA ALA A 148 0.12 -21.52 1.36
C ALA A 148 -0.78 -20.90 0.29
N GLN A 149 -1.83 -20.21 0.70
CA GLN A 149 -2.79 -19.58 -0.20
C GLN A 149 -3.03 -18.15 0.21
N ILE A 150 -3.10 -17.27 -0.79
CA ILE A 150 -3.46 -15.86 -0.62
C ILE A 150 -4.40 -15.43 -1.74
N SER A 151 -5.21 -14.41 -1.47
CA SER A 151 -6.12 -13.82 -2.45
C SER A 151 -5.48 -12.59 -3.13
N CYS A 152 -5.76 -12.42 -4.42
CA CYS A 152 -5.49 -11.24 -5.21
C CYS A 152 -6.82 -10.56 -5.51
N THR A 153 -6.96 -9.32 -5.07
CA THR A 153 -8.16 -8.51 -5.30
C THR A 153 -8.32 -8.07 -6.76
N LEU A 154 -7.26 -8.19 -7.58
CA LEU A 154 -7.30 -7.89 -9.00
C LEU A 154 -7.41 -9.19 -9.83
N SER A 155 -8.64 -9.63 -10.11
CA SER A 155 -8.89 -10.86 -10.87
C SER A 155 -8.25 -10.84 -12.27
N SER A 156 -8.26 -9.68 -12.94
CA SER A 156 -7.67 -9.54 -14.28
C SER A 156 -6.16 -9.83 -14.32
N ALA A 157 -5.45 -9.70 -13.19
CA ALA A 157 -4.05 -10.10 -13.12
C ALA A 157 -3.87 -11.61 -13.19
N ILE A 158 -4.78 -12.36 -12.54
CA ILE A 158 -4.80 -13.83 -12.55
C ILE A 158 -5.11 -14.35 -13.95
N ASP A 159 -6.01 -13.67 -14.68
CA ASP A 159 -6.40 -14.05 -16.04
C ASP A 159 -5.29 -13.81 -17.08
N LYS A 160 -4.46 -12.78 -16.87
CA LYS A 160 -3.48 -12.30 -17.86
C LYS A 160 -2.07 -12.81 -17.65
N VAL A 161 -1.73 -13.23 -16.43
CA VAL A 161 -0.39 -13.74 -16.12
C VAL A 161 -0.11 -15.04 -16.88
N LYS A 162 1.15 -15.26 -17.25
CA LYS A 162 1.60 -16.42 -18.01
C LYS A 162 2.63 -17.22 -17.22
N VAL A 163 2.66 -18.52 -17.46
CA VAL A 163 3.71 -19.42 -16.93
C VAL A 163 5.09 -18.87 -17.29
N GLY A 164 5.99 -18.86 -16.31
CA GLY A 164 7.33 -18.31 -16.40
C GLY A 164 7.47 -16.84 -15.97
N GLN A 165 6.38 -16.08 -15.88
CA GLN A 165 6.46 -14.66 -15.52
C GLN A 165 6.76 -14.46 -14.03
N PRO A 166 7.51 -13.40 -13.67
CA PRO A 166 7.81 -13.07 -12.29
C PRO A 166 6.60 -12.44 -11.59
N VAL A 167 6.41 -12.80 -10.32
CA VAL A 167 5.43 -12.19 -9.41
C VAL A 167 6.13 -11.83 -8.10
N TRP A 168 5.99 -10.58 -7.68
CA TRP A 168 6.63 -10.05 -6.48
C TRP A 168 5.57 -9.65 -5.44
N ILE A 169 5.85 -9.91 -4.17
CA ILE A 169 4.93 -9.63 -3.07
C ILE A 169 5.65 -8.85 -1.95
N ASP A 170 4.92 -7.90 -1.34
CA ASP A 170 5.38 -7.04 -0.23
C ASP A 170 6.65 -6.26 -0.61
N ASP A 171 6.53 -5.39 -1.62
CA ASP A 171 7.60 -4.51 -2.11
C ASP A 171 8.86 -5.29 -2.54
N GLY A 172 8.65 -6.43 -3.20
CA GLY A 172 9.75 -7.29 -3.68
C GLY A 172 10.46 -8.13 -2.61
N LYS A 173 9.94 -8.20 -1.38
CA LYS A 173 10.54 -9.05 -0.33
C LYS A 173 10.41 -10.54 -0.63
N LEU A 174 9.27 -10.94 -1.21
CA LEU A 174 9.04 -12.29 -1.70
C LEU A 174 9.04 -12.25 -3.24
N GLY A 175 9.95 -12.99 -3.85
CA GLY A 175 10.01 -13.16 -5.30
C GLY A 175 9.60 -14.56 -5.71
N SER A 176 8.81 -14.64 -6.76
CA SER A 176 8.30 -15.90 -7.28
C SER A 176 8.17 -15.87 -8.80
N VAL A 177 7.97 -17.04 -9.39
CA VAL A 177 7.65 -17.20 -10.81
C VAL A 177 6.40 -18.04 -10.96
N VAL A 178 5.58 -17.75 -11.96
CA VAL A 178 4.42 -18.56 -12.27
C VAL A 178 4.85 -19.93 -12.75
N GLU A 179 4.55 -20.96 -11.96
CA GLU A 179 4.87 -22.34 -12.28
C GLU A 179 3.74 -23.02 -13.05
N LYS A 180 2.50 -22.79 -12.61
CA LYS A 180 1.31 -23.41 -13.18
C LYS A 180 0.10 -22.50 -13.00
N ILE A 181 -0.83 -22.55 -13.94
CA ILE A 181 -2.14 -21.91 -13.85
C ILE A 181 -3.19 -23.02 -13.99
N ASP A 182 -4.14 -23.08 -13.07
CA ASP A 182 -5.28 -23.99 -13.15
C ASP A 182 -6.57 -23.33 -12.61
N THR A 183 -7.65 -24.11 -12.51
CA THR A 183 -8.97 -23.62 -12.08
C THR A 183 -8.98 -23.07 -10.66
N ASN A 184 -7.99 -23.37 -9.82
CA ASN A 184 -7.90 -22.84 -8.46
C ASN A 184 -7.10 -21.53 -8.37
N GLY A 185 -6.49 -21.10 -9.48
CA GLY A 185 -5.67 -19.90 -9.57
C GLY A 185 -4.26 -20.16 -10.11
N VAL A 186 -3.33 -19.33 -9.65
CA VAL A 186 -1.93 -19.26 -10.12
C VAL A 186 -1.01 -19.84 -9.04
N LEU A 187 -0.33 -20.93 -9.38
CA LEU A 187 0.68 -21.53 -8.52
C LEU A 187 2.03 -20.85 -8.78
N LEU A 188 2.56 -20.21 -7.74
CA LEU A 188 3.81 -19.46 -7.76
C LEU A 188 4.91 -20.29 -7.10
N ARG A 189 6.04 -20.47 -7.78
CA ARG A 189 7.27 -21.03 -7.18
C ARG A 189 8.08 -19.91 -6.58
N VAL A 190 8.36 -19.97 -5.27
CA VAL A 190 9.17 -18.95 -4.60
C VAL A 190 10.64 -19.08 -4.99
N THR A 191 11.17 -18.05 -5.62
CA THR A 191 12.57 -17.97 -6.07
C THR A 191 13.43 -17.15 -5.13
N ARG A 192 12.83 -16.21 -4.37
CA ARG A 192 13.52 -15.34 -3.42
C ARG A 192 12.71 -15.15 -2.15
N ALA A 193 13.34 -15.46 -1.02
CA ALA A 193 12.87 -15.20 0.34
C ALA A 193 14.09 -15.01 1.25
N GLY A 194 13.91 -14.38 2.42
CA GLY A 194 14.95 -14.36 3.45
C GLY A 194 15.29 -15.77 3.95
N THR A 195 16.42 -15.95 4.63
CA THR A 195 16.82 -17.25 5.21
C THR A 195 15.78 -17.79 6.19
N ASN A 196 15.12 -16.86 6.90
CA ASN A 196 14.04 -17.14 7.82
C ASN A 196 12.67 -17.13 7.11
N GLY A 197 12.59 -17.27 5.79
CA GLY A 197 11.36 -17.09 5.02
C GLY A 197 10.83 -15.65 5.07
N VAL A 198 9.64 -15.45 4.49
CA VAL A 198 8.92 -14.17 4.49
C VAL A 198 7.51 -14.40 5.02
N THR A 199 7.10 -13.61 6.02
CA THR A 199 5.72 -13.58 6.48
C THR A 199 4.92 -12.62 5.62
N ILE A 200 3.95 -13.14 4.88
CA ILE A 200 2.97 -12.35 4.14
C ILE A 200 1.94 -11.85 5.13
N LYS A 201 1.71 -10.54 5.13
CA LYS A 201 0.67 -9.87 5.94
C LYS A 201 -0.50 -9.51 5.03
N SER A 202 -1.60 -9.07 5.63
CA SER A 202 -2.71 -8.48 4.89
C SER A 202 -2.30 -7.20 4.16
N ASP A 203 -3.04 -6.89 3.09
CA ASP A 203 -2.93 -5.66 2.29
C ASP A 203 -1.52 -5.40 1.73
N LYS A 204 -0.81 -6.47 1.37
CA LYS A 204 0.49 -6.38 0.71
C LYS A 204 0.33 -6.29 -0.79
N GLY A 205 1.07 -5.35 -1.38
CA GLY A 205 1.13 -5.17 -2.82
C GLY A 205 1.66 -6.42 -3.51
N ILE A 206 1.13 -6.68 -4.70
CA ILE A 206 1.57 -7.73 -5.62
C ILE A 206 1.89 -7.04 -6.93
N ASN A 207 3.09 -7.27 -7.45
CA ASN A 207 3.55 -6.69 -8.71
C ASN A 207 3.71 -7.79 -9.76
N PHE A 208 3.34 -7.46 -11.00
CA PHE A 208 3.38 -8.34 -12.17
C PHE A 208 4.17 -7.68 -13.31
N PRO A 209 5.51 -7.56 -13.20
CA PRO A 209 6.29 -6.66 -14.06
C PRO A 209 6.23 -6.97 -15.56
N GLU A 210 5.91 -8.21 -15.92
CA GLU A 210 5.81 -8.66 -17.31
C GLU A 210 4.37 -8.84 -17.79
N THR A 211 3.37 -8.54 -16.95
CA THR A 211 1.95 -8.70 -17.28
C THR A 211 1.33 -7.35 -17.63
N GLN A 212 0.77 -7.25 -18.83
CA GLN A 212 0.01 -6.06 -19.24
C GLN A 212 -1.40 -6.11 -18.66
N LEU A 213 -1.62 -5.43 -17.54
CA LEU A 213 -2.88 -5.48 -16.81
C LEU A 213 -4.00 -4.67 -17.49
N GLU A 214 -3.66 -3.69 -18.34
CA GLU A 214 -4.60 -2.77 -19.03
C GLU A 214 -5.61 -2.16 -18.04
N LEU A 215 -5.10 -1.63 -16.93
CA LEU A 215 -5.92 -0.98 -15.93
C LEU A 215 -6.31 0.41 -16.42
N PRO A 216 -7.52 0.91 -16.05
CA PRO A 216 -7.85 2.29 -16.33
C PRO A 216 -6.86 3.22 -15.62
N ALA A 217 -6.44 4.27 -16.31
CA ALA A 217 -5.45 5.21 -15.78
C ALA A 217 -5.92 5.93 -14.50
N LEU A 218 -7.23 6.18 -14.39
CA LEU A 218 -7.88 6.69 -13.18
C LEU A 218 -8.99 5.73 -12.75
N SER A 219 -9.01 5.38 -11.47
CA SER A 219 -10.13 4.66 -10.86
C SER A 219 -11.32 5.59 -10.57
N GLU A 220 -12.48 5.00 -10.26
CA GLU A 220 -13.65 5.77 -9.81
C GLU A 220 -13.33 6.62 -8.57
N LYS A 221 -12.53 6.08 -7.65
CA LYS A 221 -12.08 6.82 -6.48
C LYS A 221 -11.18 7.99 -6.87
N ASP A 222 -10.26 7.79 -7.82
CA ASP A 222 -9.38 8.87 -8.27
C ASP A 222 -10.16 10.02 -8.90
N LEU A 223 -11.24 9.73 -9.64
CA LEU A 223 -12.12 10.75 -10.21
C LEU A 223 -12.84 11.57 -9.13
N ILE A 224 -13.26 10.94 -8.03
CA ILE A 224 -13.86 11.61 -6.87
C ILE A 224 -12.81 12.44 -6.13
N ASP A 225 -11.63 11.88 -5.87
CA ASP A 225 -10.53 12.59 -5.23
C ASP A 225 -10.10 13.81 -6.07
N LEU A 226 -10.17 13.72 -7.40
CA LEU A 226 -9.81 14.79 -8.31
C LEU A 226 -10.68 16.05 -8.12
N ASP A 227 -11.95 15.90 -7.75
CA ASP A 227 -12.83 17.04 -7.44
C ASP A 227 -12.26 17.86 -6.27
N PHE A 228 -11.79 17.18 -5.23
CA PHE A 228 -11.14 17.83 -4.08
C PHE A 228 -9.79 18.43 -4.47
N VAL A 229 -8.97 17.69 -5.21
CA VAL A 229 -7.64 18.14 -5.63
C VAL A 229 -7.73 19.40 -6.49
N CYS A 230 -8.65 19.46 -7.45
CA CYS A 230 -8.83 20.62 -8.32
C CYS A 230 -9.19 21.90 -7.56
N ALA A 231 -9.88 21.78 -6.42
CA ALA A 231 -10.29 22.93 -5.62
C ALA A 231 -9.22 23.39 -4.61
N HIS A 232 -8.26 22.53 -4.26
CA HIS A 232 -7.45 22.74 -3.05
C HIS A 232 -5.94 22.54 -3.23
N ALA A 233 -5.48 21.86 -4.28
CA ALA A 233 -4.07 21.52 -4.45
C ALA A 233 -3.35 22.46 -5.42
N ASP A 234 -2.06 22.66 -5.21
CA ASP A 234 -1.18 23.42 -6.11
C ASP A 234 -0.64 22.58 -7.27
N LEU A 235 -0.69 21.25 -7.16
CA LEU A 235 -0.28 20.28 -8.17
C LEU A 235 -0.94 18.93 -7.92
N VAL A 236 -1.03 18.08 -8.95
CA VAL A 236 -1.57 16.72 -8.85
C VAL A 236 -0.49 15.68 -9.11
N GLY A 237 -0.37 14.69 -8.23
CA GLY A 237 0.50 13.53 -8.43
C GLY A 237 -0.26 12.39 -9.12
N PHE A 238 0.10 12.07 -10.36
CA PHE A 238 -0.57 11.04 -11.14
C PHE A 238 0.19 9.71 -11.04
N SER A 239 -0.43 8.70 -10.43
CA SER A 239 0.21 7.40 -10.14
C SER A 239 0.07 6.43 -11.31
N PHE A 240 1.02 5.52 -11.44
CA PHE A 240 1.04 4.45 -12.45
C PHE A 240 0.84 4.93 -13.89
N VAL A 241 1.43 6.08 -14.24
CA VAL A 241 1.40 6.58 -15.62
C VAL A 241 2.20 5.66 -16.51
N GLU A 242 1.60 5.12 -17.56
CA GLU A 242 2.29 4.20 -18.48
C GLU A 242 2.35 4.73 -19.92
N SER A 243 1.46 5.65 -20.30
CA SER A 243 1.31 6.12 -21.67
C SER A 243 0.97 7.62 -21.79
N LEU A 244 1.07 8.14 -23.01
CA LEU A 244 0.57 9.49 -23.31
C LEU A 244 -0.97 9.56 -23.24
N ASP A 245 -1.67 8.46 -23.53
CA ASP A 245 -3.14 8.41 -23.46
C ASP A 245 -3.61 8.55 -22.01
N ASP A 246 -2.88 7.98 -21.04
CA ASP A 246 -3.15 8.20 -19.61
C ASP A 246 -3.08 9.68 -19.25
N MET A 247 -2.05 10.37 -19.75
CA MET A 247 -1.86 11.80 -19.54
C MET A 247 -3.00 12.60 -20.18
N GLN A 248 -3.38 12.28 -21.41
CA GLN A 248 -4.50 12.94 -22.10
C GLN A 248 -5.80 12.76 -21.31
N TYR A 249 -6.05 11.55 -20.81
CA TYR A 249 -7.24 11.27 -20.02
C TYR A 249 -7.28 12.09 -18.73
N LEU A 250 -6.17 12.21 -17.99
CA LEU A 250 -6.13 13.10 -16.82
C LEU A 250 -6.35 14.57 -17.20
N ILE A 251 -5.73 15.04 -18.29
CA ILE A 251 -5.87 16.43 -18.77
C ILE A 251 -7.34 16.73 -19.12
N GLU A 252 -8.03 15.80 -19.77
CA GLU A 252 -9.47 15.92 -20.06
C GLU A 252 -10.30 15.99 -18.78
N GLN A 253 -9.99 15.16 -17.78
CA GLN A 253 -10.68 15.16 -16.49
C GLN A 253 -10.44 16.46 -15.69
N LEU A 254 -9.24 17.03 -15.77
CA LEU A 254 -8.93 18.35 -15.20
C LEU A 254 -9.69 19.46 -15.93
N ALA A 255 -9.77 19.39 -17.27
CA ALA A 255 -10.51 20.38 -18.07
C ALA A 255 -12.01 20.37 -17.74
N GLN A 256 -12.62 19.20 -17.54
CA GLN A 256 -14.02 19.08 -17.11
C GLN A 256 -14.29 19.73 -15.75
N ARG A 257 -13.25 19.87 -14.91
CA ARG A 257 -13.29 20.50 -13.58
C ARG A 257 -12.81 21.95 -13.58
N ASN A 258 -12.56 22.53 -14.77
CA ASN A 258 -11.99 23.87 -14.94
C ASN A 258 -10.60 24.05 -14.27
N ALA A 259 -9.82 22.97 -14.18
CA ALA A 259 -8.49 22.95 -13.55
C ALA A 259 -7.36 22.78 -14.59
N THR A 260 -7.48 23.43 -15.76
CA THR A 260 -6.54 23.29 -16.89
C THR A 260 -5.13 23.80 -16.61
N ASP A 261 -4.95 24.59 -15.55
CA ASP A 261 -3.66 25.15 -15.17
C ASP A 261 -2.97 24.36 -14.04
N LEU A 262 -3.64 23.32 -13.48
CA LEU A 262 -3.12 22.53 -12.36
C LEU A 262 -1.93 21.65 -12.79
N PRO A 263 -0.68 21.93 -12.39
CA PRO A 263 0.47 21.17 -12.83
C PRO A 263 0.40 19.68 -12.48
N ILE A 264 0.84 18.84 -13.40
CA ILE A 264 0.83 17.38 -13.24
C ILE A 264 2.24 16.89 -12.89
N ILE A 265 2.36 16.07 -11.86
CA ILE A 265 3.56 15.28 -11.58
C ILE A 265 3.28 13.82 -11.98
N ALA A 266 3.80 13.39 -13.14
CA ALA A 266 3.67 12.01 -13.58
C ALA A 266 4.64 11.11 -12.81
N LYS A 267 4.11 10.09 -12.13
CA LYS A 267 4.90 9.14 -11.33
C LYS A 267 5.32 7.96 -12.20
N ILE A 268 6.63 7.84 -12.42
CA ILE A 268 7.23 6.77 -13.21
C ILE A 268 7.50 5.59 -12.28
N GLU A 269 6.57 4.63 -12.33
CA GLU A 269 6.50 3.48 -11.40
C GLU A 269 6.70 2.14 -12.10
N THR A 270 6.50 2.07 -13.42
CA THR A 270 6.52 0.82 -14.19
C THR A 270 7.58 0.82 -15.30
N ASN A 271 7.97 -0.36 -15.76
CA ASN A 271 8.88 -0.50 -16.90
C ASN A 271 8.27 0.10 -18.20
N LEU A 272 6.95 0.04 -18.35
CA LEU A 272 6.25 0.63 -19.48
C LEU A 272 6.34 2.16 -19.47
N ALA A 273 6.15 2.77 -18.29
CA ALA A 273 6.35 4.21 -18.08
C ALA A 273 7.75 4.67 -18.49
N VAL A 274 8.79 3.92 -18.12
CA VAL A 274 10.18 4.22 -18.50
C VAL A 274 10.35 4.17 -20.02
N LYS A 275 9.85 3.10 -20.66
CA LYS A 275 9.93 2.92 -22.11
C LYS A 275 9.22 4.05 -22.87
N ASN A 276 8.09 4.50 -22.38
CA ASN A 276 7.24 5.51 -23.01
C ASN A 276 7.57 6.93 -22.54
N LEU A 277 8.54 7.13 -21.64
CA LEU A 277 8.82 8.44 -21.06
C LEU A 277 9.06 9.55 -22.11
N PRO A 278 9.82 9.33 -23.20
CA PRO A 278 10.00 10.37 -24.21
C PRO A 278 8.68 10.83 -24.83
N GLU A 279 7.75 9.91 -25.07
CA GLU A 279 6.43 10.21 -25.61
C GLU A 279 5.56 10.96 -24.60
N ILE A 280 5.55 10.50 -23.33
CA ILE A 280 4.85 11.15 -22.21
C ILE A 280 5.31 12.60 -22.06
N ILE A 281 6.63 12.83 -22.05
CA ILE A 281 7.21 14.17 -21.92
C ILE A 281 6.84 15.04 -23.13
N LEU A 282 7.22 14.62 -24.34
CA LEU A 282 7.05 15.45 -25.54
C LEU A 282 5.58 15.72 -25.86
N GLY A 283 4.70 14.75 -25.59
CA GLY A 283 3.27 14.90 -25.77
C GLY A 283 2.61 15.82 -24.74
N THR A 284 3.26 16.12 -23.61
CA THR A 284 2.64 16.89 -22.52
C THR A 284 3.19 18.30 -22.37
N ILE A 285 4.52 18.52 -22.46
CA ILE A 285 5.18 19.79 -22.09
C ILE A 285 4.72 21.04 -22.87
N GLY A 286 4.09 20.86 -24.05
CA GLY A 286 3.50 21.96 -24.83
C GLY A 286 1.99 22.18 -24.58
N ARG A 287 1.37 21.32 -23.77
CA ARG A 287 -0.08 21.27 -23.53
C ARG A 287 -0.43 21.49 -22.07
N HIS A 288 0.43 21.06 -21.15
CA HIS A 288 0.22 21.18 -19.71
C HIS A 288 1.57 21.29 -18.98
N SER A 289 1.62 22.04 -17.88
CA SER A 289 2.76 22.02 -16.97
C SER A 289 3.00 20.62 -16.40
N LEU A 290 4.19 20.08 -16.65
CA LEU A 290 4.58 18.71 -16.28
C LEU A 290 5.81 18.73 -15.37
N GLY A 291 5.81 17.88 -14.36
CA GLY A 291 6.99 17.36 -13.68
C GLY A 291 7.00 15.84 -13.67
N ILE A 292 8.15 15.24 -13.42
CA ILE A 292 8.31 13.78 -13.33
C ILE A 292 8.72 13.40 -11.92
N MET A 293 8.09 12.36 -11.35
CA MET A 293 8.54 11.75 -10.11
C MET A 293 9.16 10.39 -10.40
N ILE A 294 10.42 10.20 -9.99
CA ILE A 294 11.08 8.89 -10.03
C ILE A 294 10.63 8.11 -8.79
N ALA A 295 9.62 7.27 -8.93
CA ALA A 295 9.03 6.50 -7.84
C ALA A 295 9.76 5.16 -7.66
N ARG A 296 10.95 5.25 -7.08
CA ARG A 296 11.95 4.17 -7.02
C ARG A 296 11.50 2.92 -6.28
N GLY A 297 10.61 3.03 -5.30
CA GLY A 297 10.08 1.91 -4.54
C GLY A 297 9.43 0.89 -5.46
N ASP A 298 8.34 1.30 -6.12
CA ASP A 298 7.62 0.47 -7.11
C ASP A 298 8.52 0.13 -8.30
N LEU A 299 9.25 1.12 -8.83
CA LEU A 299 10.10 0.93 -10.01
C LEU A 299 11.23 -0.09 -9.77
N SER A 300 11.73 -0.21 -8.53
CA SER A 300 12.74 -1.21 -8.17
C SER A 300 12.22 -2.64 -8.21
N VAL A 301 10.93 -2.84 -7.95
CA VAL A 301 10.27 -4.15 -8.00
C VAL A 301 10.07 -4.55 -9.46
N GLU A 302 9.76 -3.58 -10.32
CA GLU A 302 9.54 -3.75 -11.75
C GLU A 302 10.83 -4.06 -12.53
N LEU A 303 11.89 -3.30 -12.29
CA LEU A 303 13.15 -3.39 -13.05
C LEU A 303 14.22 -4.27 -12.38
N GLY A 304 14.07 -4.51 -11.08
CA GLY A 304 15.14 -5.00 -10.22
C GLY A 304 16.12 -3.90 -9.81
N SER A 305 16.80 -4.10 -8.69
CA SER A 305 17.66 -3.09 -8.07
C SER A 305 18.87 -2.69 -8.92
N ALA A 306 19.40 -3.60 -9.75
CA ALA A 306 20.56 -3.31 -10.58
C ALA A 306 20.21 -2.32 -11.71
N ARG A 307 19.08 -2.53 -12.40
CA ARG A 307 18.63 -1.67 -13.49
C ARG A 307 18.04 -0.35 -13.01
N LEU A 308 17.55 -0.29 -11.77
CA LEU A 308 17.05 0.96 -11.18
C LEU A 308 18.11 2.08 -11.22
N ALA A 309 19.37 1.76 -10.94
CA ALA A 309 20.43 2.77 -10.89
C ALA A 309 20.70 3.40 -12.27
N GLU A 310 20.75 2.60 -13.34
CA GLU A 310 20.91 3.11 -14.71
C GLU A 310 19.67 3.84 -15.22
N VAL A 311 18.48 3.34 -14.93
CA VAL A 311 17.22 3.96 -15.37
C VAL A 311 17.00 5.29 -14.67
N GLN A 312 17.28 5.39 -13.37
CA GLN A 312 17.22 6.67 -12.66
C GLN A 312 18.10 7.73 -13.31
N GLU A 313 19.30 7.35 -13.78
CA GLU A 313 20.15 8.24 -14.55
C GLU A 313 19.45 8.67 -15.84
N GLU A 314 19.02 7.72 -16.68
CA GLU A 314 18.31 8.02 -17.93
C GLU A 314 17.11 8.97 -17.73
N LEU A 315 16.29 8.74 -16.71
CA LEU A 315 15.14 9.60 -16.38
C LEU A 315 15.58 11.04 -16.08
N LEU A 316 16.64 11.24 -15.29
CA LEU A 316 17.21 12.57 -15.04
C LEU A 316 17.74 13.22 -16.33
N TRP A 317 18.29 12.42 -17.24
CA TRP A 317 18.90 12.92 -18.48
C TRP A 317 17.83 13.43 -19.43
N LEU A 318 16.76 12.66 -19.61
CA LEU A 318 15.62 13.01 -20.45
C LEU A 318 14.90 14.24 -19.90
N CYS A 319 14.65 14.29 -18.59
CA CYS A 319 13.96 15.42 -17.97
C CYS A 319 14.79 16.71 -18.03
N GLU A 320 16.10 16.64 -17.77
CA GLU A 320 17.01 17.79 -17.92
C GLU A 320 16.99 18.33 -19.36
N ALA A 321 17.10 17.45 -20.36
CA ALA A 321 17.08 17.83 -21.78
C ALA A 321 15.75 18.46 -22.21
N ALA A 322 14.64 18.03 -21.60
CA ALA A 322 13.31 18.56 -21.86
C ALA A 322 12.92 19.76 -20.97
N HIS A 323 13.81 20.19 -20.06
CA HIS A 323 13.52 21.21 -19.05
C HIS A 323 12.30 20.87 -18.15
N VAL A 324 12.11 19.58 -17.86
CA VAL A 324 11.05 19.09 -16.99
C VAL A 324 11.62 18.84 -15.58
N PRO A 325 11.02 19.42 -14.52
CA PRO A 325 11.50 19.23 -13.17
C PRO A 325 11.30 17.79 -12.69
N VAL A 326 12.27 17.28 -11.93
CA VAL A 326 12.25 15.92 -11.38
C VAL A 326 12.11 15.93 -9.87
N ILE A 327 11.25 15.04 -9.36
CA ILE A 327 11.15 14.68 -7.95
C ILE A 327 11.84 13.34 -7.73
N TRP A 328 12.89 13.35 -6.92
CA TRP A 328 13.58 12.16 -6.44
C TRP A 328 12.79 11.56 -5.26
N ALA A 329 12.09 10.46 -5.50
CA ALA A 329 11.12 9.95 -4.55
C ALA A 329 11.38 8.54 -4.06
N THR A 330 10.76 8.25 -2.91
CA THR A 330 10.74 6.97 -2.18
C THR A 330 12.11 6.51 -1.67
N GLN A 331 12.11 5.82 -0.53
CA GLN A 331 13.32 5.22 0.09
C GLN A 331 14.47 6.20 0.43
N VAL A 332 14.25 7.52 0.35
CA VAL A 332 15.23 8.53 0.81
C VAL A 332 15.17 8.60 2.34
N LEU A 333 16.30 8.30 3.00
CA LEU A 333 16.44 8.32 4.46
C LEU A 333 15.31 7.55 5.20
N GLU A 334 14.83 6.46 4.60
CA GLU A 334 13.67 5.71 5.09
C GLU A 334 13.94 5.06 6.46
N SER A 335 15.16 4.59 6.69
CA SER A 335 15.55 4.02 7.98
C SER A 335 15.47 5.04 9.11
N ILE A 336 15.80 6.30 8.82
CA ILE A 336 15.63 7.40 9.78
C ILE A 336 14.14 7.63 9.98
N ALA A 337 13.40 7.96 8.92
CA ALA A 337 11.98 8.30 9.03
C ALA A 337 11.16 7.24 9.80
N LYS A 338 11.41 5.95 9.53
CA LYS A 338 10.66 4.83 10.14
C LYS A 338 11.19 4.38 11.51
N LYS A 339 12.51 4.40 11.73
CA LYS A 339 13.14 3.73 12.89
C LYS A 339 14.11 4.60 13.69
N GLY A 340 14.38 5.83 13.24
CA GLY A 340 15.38 6.72 13.82
C GLY A 340 16.82 6.27 13.57
N THR A 341 17.03 5.23 12.76
CA THR A 341 18.36 4.64 12.53
C THR A 341 19.00 5.18 11.26
N ARG A 342 20.26 5.63 11.35
CA ARG A 342 21.02 6.16 10.22
C ARG A 342 21.63 5.05 9.38
N SER A 343 21.56 5.17 8.05
CA SER A 343 22.17 4.25 7.09
C SER A 343 23.17 4.97 6.19
N ARG A 344 24.43 4.49 6.12
CA ARG A 344 25.45 5.09 5.23
C ARG A 344 25.00 5.08 3.76
N ALA A 345 24.35 4.01 3.32
CA ALA A 345 23.85 3.90 1.94
C ALA A 345 22.77 4.96 1.65
N GLU A 346 21.84 5.19 2.58
CA GLU A 346 20.78 6.19 2.40
C GLU A 346 21.32 7.63 2.41
N PHE A 347 22.39 7.92 3.16
CA PHE A 347 23.05 9.23 3.11
C PHE A 347 23.75 9.46 1.77
N THR A 348 24.40 8.44 1.21
CA THR A 348 24.97 8.52 -0.15
C THR A 348 23.89 8.74 -1.21
N ASP A 349 22.76 8.05 -1.06
CA ASP A 349 21.60 8.22 -1.93
C ASP A 349 21.02 9.64 -1.86
N ALA A 350 20.79 10.16 -0.64
CA ALA A 350 20.32 11.52 -0.41
C ALA A 350 21.29 12.57 -0.99
N ALA A 351 22.60 12.32 -0.94
CA ALA A 351 23.60 13.20 -1.54
C ALA A 351 23.50 13.26 -3.08
N MET A 352 23.06 12.17 -3.72
CA MET A 352 22.81 12.12 -5.16
C MET A 352 21.49 12.76 -5.56
N ALA A 353 20.51 12.79 -4.65
CA ALA A 353 19.21 13.40 -4.89
C ALA A 353 19.26 14.92 -5.16
N VAL A 354 20.37 15.59 -4.80
CA VAL A 354 20.65 17.03 -5.08
C VAL A 354 20.62 17.36 -6.58
N ARG A 355 20.71 16.34 -7.43
CA ARG A 355 20.63 16.48 -8.89
C ARG A 355 19.20 16.70 -9.41
N ALA A 356 18.20 16.41 -8.58
CA ALA A 356 16.79 16.65 -8.87
C ALA A 356 16.34 18.00 -8.31
N GLU A 357 15.25 18.54 -8.83
CA GLU A 357 14.63 19.78 -8.34
C GLU A 357 14.05 19.62 -6.93
N CYS A 358 13.56 18.42 -6.61
CA CYS A 358 12.92 18.12 -5.35
C CYS A 358 13.28 16.72 -4.87
N VAL A 359 13.32 16.55 -3.55
CA VAL A 359 13.52 15.26 -2.90
C VAL A 359 12.34 14.99 -1.98
N MET A 360 11.67 13.86 -2.17
CA MET A 360 10.50 13.47 -1.40
C MET A 360 10.89 12.51 -0.27
N LEU A 361 10.54 12.88 0.97
CA LEU A 361 10.57 11.98 2.13
C LEU A 361 9.21 11.30 2.29
N ASN A 362 9.24 10.05 2.78
CA ASN A 362 8.03 9.30 3.09
C ASN A 362 7.62 9.49 4.58
N LYS A 363 6.52 8.89 5.00
CA LYS A 363 6.01 8.96 6.38
C LYS A 363 6.84 8.17 7.39
N GLY A 364 6.83 8.63 8.63
CA GLY A 364 7.32 7.87 9.78
C GLY A 364 7.37 8.70 11.06
N PRO A 365 7.51 8.05 12.24
CA PRO A 365 7.51 8.74 13.53
C PRO A 365 8.70 9.70 13.71
N TYR A 366 9.80 9.50 12.99
CA TYR A 366 11.01 10.32 13.04
C TYR A 366 11.16 11.18 11.77
N ILE A 367 10.05 11.62 11.19
CA ILE A 367 10.08 12.37 9.91
C ILE A 367 10.82 13.71 10.04
N ILE A 368 10.75 14.35 11.20
CA ILE A 368 11.48 15.60 11.46
C ILE A 368 12.99 15.34 11.46
N ASP A 369 13.46 14.27 12.10
CA ASP A 369 14.87 13.89 12.08
C ASP A 369 15.35 13.57 10.66
N ALA A 370 14.51 12.92 9.85
CA ALA A 370 14.81 12.64 8.45
C ALA A 370 14.87 13.93 7.61
N LEU A 371 13.98 14.88 7.87
CA LEU A 371 13.98 16.19 7.21
C LEU A 371 15.23 17.00 7.57
N GLU A 372 15.60 17.08 8.84
CA GLU A 372 16.82 17.77 9.28
C GLU A 372 18.07 17.13 8.67
N ALA A 373 18.13 15.80 8.64
CA ALA A 373 19.23 15.08 8.00
C ALA A 373 19.31 15.38 6.50
N LEU A 374 18.17 15.37 5.79
CA LEU A 374 18.11 15.69 4.37
C LEU A 374 18.56 17.13 4.11
N ILE A 375 18.04 18.11 4.86
CA ILE A 375 18.43 19.52 4.74
C ILE A 375 19.95 19.67 4.91
N ASN A 376 20.54 19.00 5.90
CA ASN A 376 21.98 19.06 6.14
C ASN A 376 22.78 18.52 4.95
N VAL A 377 22.37 17.37 4.39
CA VAL A 377 22.98 16.78 3.20
C VAL A 377 22.85 17.71 2.00
N MET A 378 21.64 18.22 1.74
CA MET A 378 21.35 19.10 0.60
C MET A 378 22.17 20.40 0.66
N ILE A 379 22.22 21.06 1.83
CA ILE A 379 22.98 22.31 2.02
C ILE A 379 24.48 22.12 1.74
N ARG A 380 25.06 20.99 2.15
CA ARG A 380 26.46 20.69 1.89
C ARG A 380 26.68 20.36 0.43
N MET A 381 25.84 19.50 -0.14
CA MET A 381 26.05 18.97 -1.48
C MET A 381 25.77 19.97 -2.60
N GLN A 382 24.83 20.90 -2.44
CA GLN A 382 24.55 21.94 -3.44
C GLN A 382 25.77 22.85 -3.72
N GLU A 383 26.71 22.94 -2.77
CA GLU A 383 27.95 23.67 -2.95
C GLU A 383 28.96 22.93 -3.83
N HIS A 384 28.83 21.59 -3.90
CA HIS A 384 29.71 20.70 -4.62
C HIS A 384 29.12 20.21 -5.95
N GLN A 385 27.80 20.24 -6.09
CA GLN A 385 27.08 19.67 -7.22
C GLN A 385 25.92 20.60 -7.63
N HIS A 386 25.82 20.90 -8.92
CA HIS A 386 24.62 21.52 -9.49
C HIS A 386 24.17 20.67 -10.69
N LYS A 387 22.99 20.05 -10.59
CA LYS A 387 22.55 19.04 -11.58
C LYS A 387 23.67 18.02 -11.79
N LYS A 388 24.14 17.79 -13.01
CA LYS A 388 25.26 16.86 -13.26
C LYS A 388 26.65 17.49 -13.22
N PHE A 389 26.74 18.78 -12.94
CA PHE A 389 28.01 19.49 -12.96
C PHE A 389 28.64 19.51 -11.57
N PRO A 390 29.75 18.77 -11.34
CA PRO A 390 30.52 18.95 -10.12
C PRO A 390 31.17 20.33 -10.13
N ARG A 391 31.10 21.03 -9.01
CA ARG A 391 31.64 22.39 -8.83
C ARG A 391 33.06 22.41 -8.26
N LEU A 392 33.62 21.24 -7.94
CA LEU A 392 35.00 21.04 -7.43
C LEU A 392 35.40 21.96 -6.27
N ARG A 393 34.44 22.36 -5.42
CA ARG A 393 34.68 23.21 -4.25
C ARG A 393 35.53 22.47 -3.21
N ALA A 394 36.48 23.17 -2.62
CA ALA A 394 37.32 22.66 -1.54
C ALA A 394 36.48 22.24 -0.31
N LEU A 395 36.87 21.13 0.32
CA LEU A 395 36.29 20.69 1.59
C LEU A 395 36.98 21.44 2.74
N HIS A 396 36.19 22.16 3.55
CA HIS A 396 36.66 22.78 4.79
C HIS A 396 36.28 21.86 5.95
N TRP A 397 37.30 21.29 6.60
CA TRP A 397 37.17 20.33 7.70
C TRP A 397 36.99 21.02 9.05
#